data_AF-A0A930X638-F1
#
_entry.id   AF-A0A930X638-F1
#
_cell.length_a   1.000
_cell.length_b   1.000
_cell.length_c   1.000
_cell.angle_alpha   90.00
_cell.angle_beta   90.00
_cell.angle_gamma   90.00
#
_symmetry.space_group_name_H-M   'P 1'
#
loop_
_entity.id
_entity.type
_entity.pdbx_description
1 polymer ?
#
loop_
_entity_poly.entity_id
_entity_poly.type
_entity_poly.pdbx_seq_one_letter_code
_entity_poly.pdbx_strand_id
1 'polypeptide(L)'
;MDLHVLQQVNRSEHLHARHEKARQIYQLGLEYLKRAQADELDRVLLRNAARCFAAAIEHNRKDARPLLKQAYLFLLTGNGRKAVKYLQEAQRLLPPEHPELQRLLQYAQRPAQQKKSARHSQHTGPNPDKLKALYQKTEAELDRLMARAYRELPNLQPTWASPVWRGYCKLQQEYDAAYQKLCDRLDQLSPYMDTQRLDQQLQKLEISLNRLDDVCEHSETMVKLRQRIEAAQQALEHKLTLARSAQLSAEALQQALTDDANLCDELADELDMLEGSGFNVAALIPGYEALVSAYQALEQHQGGIA
;
A
#
# COMPACT_ATOMS: atom_id res chain seq x y z
N MET A 1 -48.87 -1.44 8.97
CA MET A 1 -47.55 -2.07 8.78
C MET A 1 -46.57 -1.38 9.72
N ASP A 2 -45.91 -2.13 10.58
CA ASP A 2 -45.02 -1.60 11.60
C ASP A 2 -43.71 -1.06 11.00
N LEU A 3 -43.54 0.26 11.07
CA LEU A 3 -42.29 0.96 10.69
C LEU A 3 -41.06 0.42 11.44
N HIS A 4 -41.27 -0.14 12.64
CA HIS A 4 -40.21 -0.72 13.45
C HIS A 4 -39.65 -2.03 12.87
N VAL A 5 -40.49 -2.83 12.20
CA VAL A 5 -40.08 -4.09 11.55
C VAL A 5 -39.25 -3.78 10.30
N LEU A 6 -39.66 -2.80 9.49
CA LEU A 6 -38.90 -2.36 8.31
C LEU A 6 -37.52 -1.76 8.69
N GLN A 7 -37.44 -1.00 9.78
CA GLN A 7 -36.16 -0.49 10.28
C GLN A 7 -35.23 -1.59 10.81
N GLN A 8 -35.76 -2.66 11.40
CA GLN A 8 -34.97 -3.81 11.83
C GLN A 8 -34.45 -4.65 10.66
N VAL A 9 -35.27 -4.86 9.63
CA VAL A 9 -34.88 -5.58 8.41
C VAL A 9 -33.77 -4.83 7.67
N ASN A 10 -33.92 -3.53 7.43
CA ASN A 10 -32.89 -2.73 6.75
C ASN A 10 -31.56 -2.70 7.52
N ARG A 11 -31.59 -2.64 8.86
CA ARG A 11 -30.38 -2.70 9.69
C ARG A 11 -29.68 -4.07 9.61
N SER A 12 -30.46 -5.16 9.53
CA SER A 12 -29.94 -6.51 9.38
C SER A 12 -29.26 -6.71 8.03
N GLU A 13 -29.85 -6.24 6.95
CA GLU A 13 -29.30 -6.35 5.59
C GLU A 13 -27.98 -5.58 5.44
N HIS A 14 -27.93 -4.32 5.90
CA HIS A 14 -26.69 -3.54 5.88
C HIS A 14 -25.58 -4.18 6.71
N LEU A 15 -25.92 -4.79 7.86
CA LEU A 15 -24.94 -5.47 8.70
C LEU A 15 -24.43 -6.76 8.04
N HIS A 16 -25.31 -7.50 7.37
CA HIS A 16 -24.94 -8.69 6.60
C HIS A 16 -23.99 -8.34 5.45
N ALA A 17 -24.33 -7.33 4.64
CA ALA A 17 -23.50 -6.85 3.53
C ALA A 17 -22.12 -6.38 4.01
N ARG A 18 -22.04 -5.70 5.16
CA ARG A 18 -20.76 -5.29 5.77
C ARG A 18 -19.90 -6.49 6.18
N HIS A 19 -20.51 -7.52 6.78
CA HIS A 19 -19.80 -8.73 7.16
C HIS A 19 -19.31 -9.53 5.95
N GLU A 20 -20.12 -9.60 4.90
CA GLU A 20 -19.75 -10.26 3.65
C GLU A 20 -18.58 -9.53 2.98
N LYS A 21 -18.64 -8.20 2.88
CA LYS A 21 -17.53 -7.38 2.38
C LYS A 21 -16.26 -7.58 3.20
N ALA A 22 -16.35 -7.59 4.53
CA ALA A 22 -15.21 -7.87 5.41
C ALA A 22 -14.59 -9.25 5.12
N ARG A 23 -15.42 -10.26 4.83
CA ARG A 23 -14.98 -11.62 4.51
C ARG A 23 -14.23 -11.68 3.18
N GLN A 24 -14.76 -11.01 2.14
CA GLN A 24 -14.12 -10.94 0.83
C GLN A 24 -12.75 -10.26 0.92
N ILE A 25 -12.68 -9.11 1.61
CA ILE A 25 -11.42 -8.38 1.83
C ILE A 25 -10.42 -9.24 2.62
N TYR A 26 -10.89 -9.95 3.66
CA TYR A 26 -10.04 -10.88 4.41
C TYR A 26 -9.45 -11.99 3.52
N GLN A 27 -10.26 -12.59 2.65
CA GLN A 27 -9.81 -13.62 1.71
C GLN A 27 -8.75 -13.06 0.75
N LEU A 28 -8.97 -11.87 0.19
CA LEU A 28 -7.99 -11.19 -0.66
C LEU A 28 -6.68 -10.94 0.09
N GLY A 29 -6.74 -10.53 1.37
CA GLY A 29 -5.57 -10.38 2.22
C GLY A 29 -4.79 -11.69 2.42
N LEU A 30 -5.48 -12.82 2.54
CA LEU A 30 -4.84 -14.14 2.61
C LEU A 30 -4.16 -14.51 1.29
N GLU A 31 -4.76 -14.18 0.15
CA GLU A 31 -4.16 -14.43 -1.17
C GLU A 31 -2.88 -13.63 -1.36
N TYR A 32 -2.89 -12.33 -1.02
CA TYR A 32 -1.68 -11.52 -1.02
C TYR A 32 -0.60 -12.07 -0.11
N LEU A 33 -0.95 -12.48 1.12
CA LEU A 33 -0.01 -13.07 2.06
C LEU A 33 0.60 -14.38 1.51
N LYS A 34 -0.21 -15.24 0.90
CA LYS A 34 0.25 -16.49 0.29
C LYS A 34 1.20 -16.23 -0.87
N ARG A 35 0.90 -15.25 -1.73
CA ARG A 35 1.80 -14.84 -2.83
C ARG A 35 3.10 -14.25 -2.28
N ALA A 36 3.03 -13.39 -1.26
CA ALA A 36 4.22 -12.85 -0.60
C ALA A 36 5.12 -13.97 -0.04
N GLN A 37 4.54 -14.99 0.58
CA GLN A 37 5.29 -16.14 1.11
C GLN A 37 5.95 -16.98 0.01
N ALA A 38 5.37 -17.02 -1.19
CA ALA A 38 5.96 -17.71 -2.35
C ALA A 38 7.12 -16.91 -2.96
N ASP A 39 7.09 -15.58 -2.87
CA ASP A 39 8.06 -14.66 -3.45
C ASP A 39 8.96 -14.02 -2.37
N GLU A 40 9.58 -14.87 -1.53
CA GLU A 40 10.57 -14.48 -0.50
C GLU A 40 10.15 -13.31 0.43
N LEU A 41 8.85 -13.22 0.75
CA LEU A 41 8.28 -12.13 1.55
C LEU A 41 8.33 -10.77 0.87
N ASP A 42 7.94 -10.70 -0.42
CA ASP A 42 7.76 -9.43 -1.14
C ASP A 42 6.99 -8.40 -0.29
N ARG A 43 7.66 -7.27 -0.05
CA ARG A 43 7.18 -6.18 0.79
C ARG A 43 5.90 -5.53 0.24
N VAL A 44 5.75 -5.45 -1.07
CA VAL A 44 4.57 -4.85 -1.71
C VAL A 44 3.35 -5.73 -1.42
N LEU A 45 3.49 -7.04 -1.58
CA LEU A 45 2.43 -8.01 -1.30
C LEU A 45 2.09 -8.07 0.19
N LEU A 46 3.09 -8.02 1.08
CA LEU A 46 2.85 -7.93 2.53
C LEU A 46 2.10 -6.65 2.93
N ARG A 47 2.42 -5.51 2.30
CA ARG A 47 1.72 -4.23 2.52
C ARG A 47 0.27 -4.31 2.07
N ASN A 48 0.02 -4.89 0.90
CA ASN A 48 -1.34 -5.08 0.38
C ASN A 48 -2.16 -6.03 1.28
N ALA A 49 -1.53 -7.11 1.78
CA ALA A 49 -2.15 -7.97 2.78
C ALA A 49 -2.51 -7.20 4.06
N ALA A 50 -1.60 -6.36 4.57
CA ALA A 50 -1.83 -5.53 5.76
C ALA A 50 -3.00 -4.55 5.57
N ARG A 51 -3.07 -3.88 4.41
CA ARG A 51 -4.19 -2.98 4.07
C ARG A 51 -5.52 -3.73 4.02
N CYS A 52 -5.55 -4.93 3.42
CA CYS A 52 -6.74 -5.78 3.39
C CYS A 52 -7.18 -6.18 4.80
N PHE A 53 -6.28 -6.66 5.65
CA PHE A 53 -6.64 -7.04 7.01
C PHE A 53 -7.11 -5.84 7.84
N ALA A 54 -6.48 -4.68 7.71
CA ALA A 54 -6.95 -3.44 8.35
C ALA A 54 -8.37 -3.07 7.91
N ALA A 55 -8.66 -3.05 6.60
CA ALA A 55 -10.00 -2.78 6.08
C ALA A 55 -11.04 -3.83 6.53
N ALA A 56 -10.66 -5.11 6.60
CA ALA A 56 -11.53 -6.16 7.12
C ALA A 56 -11.89 -5.94 8.61
N ILE A 57 -10.92 -5.50 9.44
CA ILE A 57 -11.14 -5.14 10.85
C ILE A 57 -12.10 -3.95 10.95
N GLU A 58 -11.94 -2.93 10.11
CA GLU A 58 -12.82 -1.75 10.10
C GLU A 58 -14.26 -2.11 9.77
N HIS A 59 -14.47 -3.00 8.79
CA HIS A 59 -15.80 -3.44 8.39
C HIS A 59 -16.45 -4.40 9.41
N ASN A 60 -15.66 -5.24 10.10
CA ASN A 60 -16.16 -6.16 11.13
C ASN A 60 -15.17 -6.35 12.30
N ARG A 61 -15.23 -5.45 13.28
CA ARG A 61 -14.37 -5.47 14.48
C ARG A 61 -14.57 -6.69 15.40
N LYS A 62 -15.65 -7.45 15.22
CA LYS A 62 -15.94 -8.66 16.01
C LYS A 62 -15.24 -9.91 15.45
N ASP A 63 -14.73 -9.85 14.23
CA ASP A 63 -13.97 -10.94 13.65
C ASP A 63 -12.50 -10.87 14.08
N ALA A 64 -12.04 -11.88 14.81
CA ALA A 64 -10.68 -11.95 15.30
C ALA A 64 -9.66 -12.41 14.26
N ARG A 65 -10.09 -13.02 13.15
CA ARG A 65 -9.17 -13.62 12.16
C ARG A 65 -8.28 -12.57 11.48
N PRO A 66 -8.81 -11.42 11.01
CA PRO A 66 -7.97 -10.34 10.50
C PRO A 66 -6.99 -9.80 11.54
N LEU A 67 -7.38 -9.70 12.83
CA LEU A 67 -6.49 -9.24 13.91
C LEU A 67 -5.28 -10.17 14.08
N LEU A 68 -5.50 -11.49 14.05
CA LEU A 68 -4.41 -12.47 14.12
C LEU A 68 -3.45 -12.35 12.93
N LYS A 69 -3.98 -12.19 11.71
CA LYS A 69 -3.15 -12.05 10.51
C LYS A 69 -2.39 -10.72 10.49
N GLN A 70 -3.01 -9.65 10.96
CA GLN A 70 -2.34 -8.36 11.11
C GLN A 70 -1.20 -8.44 12.13
N ALA A 71 -1.42 -9.10 13.28
CA ALA A 71 -0.37 -9.34 14.25
C ALA A 71 0.79 -10.17 13.66
N TYR A 72 0.48 -11.20 12.88
CA TYR A 72 1.48 -12.02 12.19
C TYR A 72 2.33 -11.18 11.22
N LEU A 73 1.73 -10.29 10.42
CA LEU A 73 2.47 -9.38 9.54
C LEU A 73 3.39 -8.44 10.33
N PHE A 74 2.94 -7.92 11.47
CA PHE A 74 3.77 -7.09 12.34
C PHE A 74 4.94 -7.87 12.94
N LEU A 75 4.77 -9.16 13.27
CA LEU A 75 5.87 -10.00 13.73
C LEU A 75 6.89 -10.26 12.61
N LEU A 76 6.42 -10.54 11.39
CA LEU A 76 7.28 -10.73 10.22
C LEU A 76 8.12 -9.49 9.88
N THR A 77 7.53 -8.31 10.03
CA THR A 77 8.19 -7.03 9.75
C THR A 77 9.00 -6.49 10.93
N GLY A 78 9.09 -7.24 12.04
CA GLY A 78 9.88 -6.87 13.22
C GLY A 78 9.20 -5.87 14.15
N ASN A 79 7.94 -5.50 13.91
CA ASN A 79 7.17 -4.61 14.78
C ASN A 79 6.45 -5.38 15.91
N GLY A 80 7.23 -5.91 16.85
CA GLY A 80 6.70 -6.74 17.93
C GLY A 80 5.64 -6.04 18.79
N ARG A 81 5.79 -4.74 19.05
CA ARG A 81 4.82 -3.96 19.85
C ARG A 81 3.43 -3.93 19.24
N LYS A 82 3.33 -3.56 17.97
CA LYS A 82 2.03 -3.50 17.29
C LYS A 82 1.43 -4.89 17.25
N ALA A 83 2.23 -5.91 16.94
CA ALA A 83 1.77 -7.29 16.97
C ALA A 83 1.11 -7.65 18.32
N VAL A 84 1.76 -7.37 19.44
CA VAL A 84 1.21 -7.66 20.78
C VAL A 84 -0.12 -6.94 21.02
N LYS A 85 -0.27 -5.67 20.59
CA LYS A 85 -1.55 -4.94 20.71
C LYS A 85 -2.67 -5.66 19.94
N TYR A 86 -2.41 -6.08 18.70
CA TYR A 86 -3.38 -6.82 17.89
C TYR A 86 -3.70 -8.21 18.48
N LEU A 87 -2.70 -8.91 19.05
CA LEU A 87 -2.91 -10.19 19.72
C LEU A 87 -3.77 -10.04 20.99
N GLN A 88 -3.57 -8.96 21.75
CA GLN A 88 -4.40 -8.66 22.93
C GLN A 88 -5.86 -8.38 22.55
N GLU A 89 -6.11 -7.65 21.47
CA GLU A 89 -7.47 -7.45 20.97
C GLU A 89 -8.09 -8.77 20.46
N ALA A 90 -7.32 -9.59 19.72
CA ALA A 90 -7.78 -10.91 19.28
C ALA A 90 -8.09 -11.84 20.46
N GLN A 91 -7.31 -11.78 21.53
CA GLN A 91 -7.51 -12.57 22.76
C GLN A 91 -8.83 -12.24 23.47
N ARG A 92 -9.36 -11.01 23.33
CA ARG A 92 -10.67 -10.65 23.89
C ARG A 92 -11.84 -11.31 23.16
N LEU A 93 -11.64 -11.70 21.91
CA LEU A 93 -12.68 -12.23 21.03
C LEU A 93 -12.61 -13.75 20.86
N LEU A 94 -11.43 -14.34 21.04
CA LEU A 94 -11.17 -15.78 20.86
C LEU A 94 -11.10 -16.52 22.20
N PRO A 95 -11.38 -17.83 22.22
CA PRO A 95 -11.08 -18.67 23.36
C PRO A 95 -9.59 -18.62 23.73
N PRO A 96 -9.23 -18.66 25.02
CA PRO A 96 -7.83 -18.64 25.46
C PRO A 96 -6.97 -19.75 24.85
N GLU A 97 -7.57 -20.89 24.52
CA GLU A 97 -6.90 -22.08 23.97
C GLU A 97 -6.74 -22.05 22.44
N HIS A 98 -7.04 -20.92 21.79
CA HIS A 98 -6.91 -20.84 20.33
C HIS A 98 -5.45 -21.07 19.87
N PRO A 99 -5.18 -22.10 19.04
CA PRO A 99 -3.81 -22.60 18.82
C PRO A 99 -2.92 -21.59 18.10
N GLU A 100 -3.48 -20.85 17.12
CA GLU A 100 -2.72 -19.81 16.40
C GLU A 100 -2.37 -18.62 17.30
N LEU A 101 -3.29 -18.22 18.19
CA LEU A 101 -3.08 -17.10 19.11
C LEU A 101 -1.94 -17.43 20.07
N GLN A 102 -1.95 -18.63 20.65
CA GLN A 102 -0.89 -19.11 21.55
C GLN A 102 0.47 -19.15 20.86
N ARG A 103 0.54 -19.67 19.62
CA ARG A 103 1.79 -19.69 18.83
C ARG A 103 2.32 -18.28 18.58
N LEU A 104 1.46 -17.34 18.18
CA LEU A 104 1.88 -15.96 17.91
C LEU A 104 2.30 -15.21 19.18
N LEU A 105 1.59 -15.39 20.30
CA LEU A 105 1.97 -14.83 21.60
C LEU A 105 3.32 -15.38 22.07
N GLN A 106 3.54 -16.69 21.96
CA GLN A 106 4.82 -17.31 22.30
C GLN A 106 5.94 -16.79 21.41
N TYR A 107 5.70 -16.65 20.10
CA TYR A 107 6.67 -16.09 19.17
C TYR A 107 6.97 -14.61 19.48
N ALA A 108 5.96 -13.80 19.79
CA ALA A 108 6.11 -12.40 20.16
C ALA A 108 6.89 -12.20 21.48
N GLN A 109 6.88 -13.19 22.37
CA GLN A 109 7.61 -13.16 23.65
C GLN A 109 9.07 -13.67 23.53
N ARG A 110 9.39 -14.47 22.51
CA ARG A 110 10.77 -14.96 22.24
C ARG A 110 11.86 -13.89 21.99
N PRO A 111 11.61 -12.68 21.46
CA PRO A 111 12.67 -11.73 21.09
C PRO A 111 13.51 -11.24 22.28
N ALA A 112 13.02 -11.36 23.51
CA ALA A 112 13.72 -10.93 24.71
C ALA A 112 14.62 -12.00 25.36
N GLN A 113 14.44 -13.29 25.03
CA GLN A 113 15.11 -14.39 25.73
C GLN A 113 16.35 -14.91 25.01
N GLN A 114 16.37 -14.96 23.67
CA GLN A 114 17.54 -15.49 22.94
C GLN A 114 18.76 -14.57 22.92
N LYS A 115 18.62 -13.27 23.22
CA LYS A 115 19.78 -12.39 23.50
C LYS A 115 20.35 -12.55 24.91
N LYS A 116 19.68 -13.27 25.82
CA LYS A 116 20.13 -13.46 27.22
C LYS A 116 20.98 -14.72 27.42
N SER A 117 20.99 -15.66 26.47
CA SER A 117 21.71 -16.94 26.64
C SER A 117 23.21 -16.89 26.34
N ALA A 118 23.74 -15.78 25.80
CA ALA A 118 25.17 -15.62 25.49
C ALA A 118 25.95 -14.76 26.51
N ARG A 119 25.30 -14.26 27.57
CA ARG A 119 25.97 -13.44 28.60
C ARG A 119 25.44 -13.78 29.99
N HIS A 120 25.99 -14.84 30.59
CA HIS A 120 26.14 -14.95 32.04
C HIS A 120 27.20 -13.94 32.54
N SER A 121 26.99 -12.67 32.20
CA SER A 121 27.72 -11.53 32.77
C SER A 121 26.79 -10.92 33.79
N GLN A 122 27.25 -10.77 35.03
CA GLN A 122 26.51 -10.16 36.14
C GLN A 122 25.81 -8.87 35.67
N HIS A 123 24.49 -8.95 35.50
CA HIS A 123 23.66 -7.86 35.01
C HIS A 123 23.51 -6.81 36.13
N THR A 124 24.44 -5.86 36.15
CA THR A 124 24.03 -4.47 36.43
C THR A 124 23.01 -4.11 35.35
N GLY A 125 21.81 -3.68 35.76
CA GLY A 125 20.81 -3.18 34.81
C GLY A 125 21.43 -2.10 33.91
N PRO A 126 20.87 -1.85 32.71
CA PRO A 126 21.34 -0.78 31.84
C PRO A 126 21.44 0.52 32.64
N ASN A 127 22.62 1.16 32.60
CA ASN A 127 22.88 2.38 33.36
C ASN A 127 21.78 3.42 33.06
N PRO A 128 21.08 3.95 34.09
CA PRO A 128 19.96 4.86 33.91
C PRO A 128 20.35 6.13 33.13
N ASP A 129 21.58 6.63 33.28
CA ASP A 129 22.07 7.79 32.54
C ASP A 129 22.19 7.49 31.03
N LYS A 130 22.61 6.26 30.68
CA LYS A 130 22.67 5.82 29.28
C LYS A 130 21.28 5.69 28.67
N LEU A 131 20.31 5.18 29.44
CA LEU A 131 18.92 5.08 28.99
C LEU A 131 18.31 6.47 28.78
N LYS A 132 18.54 7.40 29.72
CA LYS A 132 18.09 8.80 29.60
C LYS A 132 18.70 9.49 28.38
N ALA A 133 20.00 9.29 28.14
CA ALA A 133 20.66 9.82 26.95
C ALA A 133 20.11 9.21 25.65
N LEU A 134 19.82 7.91 25.63
CA LEU A 134 19.19 7.24 24.48
C LEU A 134 17.78 7.77 24.22
N TYR A 135 16.99 7.99 25.26
CA TYR A 135 15.67 8.61 25.17
C TYR A 135 15.76 10.01 24.55
N GLN A 136 16.58 10.90 25.13
CA GLN A 136 16.76 12.27 24.63
C GLN A 136 17.25 12.31 23.18
N LYS A 137 18.19 11.41 22.82
CA LYS A 137 18.66 11.28 21.44
C LYS A 137 17.55 10.82 20.49
N THR A 138 16.71 9.88 20.93
CA THR A 138 15.59 9.36 20.14
C THR A 138 14.52 10.42 19.95
N GLU A 139 14.19 11.17 21.00
CA GLU A 139 13.27 12.32 20.95
C GLU A 139 13.76 13.38 19.96
N ALA A 140 15.03 13.80 20.08
CA ALA A 140 15.61 14.81 19.19
C ALA A 140 15.67 14.36 17.72
N GLU A 141 15.92 13.06 17.47
CA GLU A 141 15.92 12.51 16.10
C GLU A 141 14.50 12.43 15.53
N LEU A 142 13.52 12.02 16.34
CA LEU A 142 12.11 12.00 15.95
C LEU A 142 11.59 13.41 15.63
N ASP A 143 11.88 14.41 16.48
CA ASP A 143 11.47 15.79 16.25
C ASP A 143 12.08 16.36 14.97
N ARG A 144 13.37 16.08 14.70
CA ARG A 144 14.04 16.47 13.44
C ARG A 144 13.38 15.81 12.23
N LEU A 145 13.07 14.53 12.32
CA LEU A 145 12.46 13.77 11.23
C LEU A 145 11.03 14.25 10.96
N MET A 146 10.26 14.52 12.02
CA MET A 146 8.92 15.10 11.92
C MET A 146 8.95 16.50 11.31
N ALA A 147 9.87 17.37 11.73
CA ALA A 147 10.02 18.71 11.15
C ALA A 147 10.38 18.65 9.65
N ARG A 148 11.24 17.70 9.25
CA ARG A 148 11.54 17.45 7.84
C ARG A 148 10.30 16.96 7.09
N ALA A 149 9.57 15.99 7.65
CA ALA A 149 8.35 15.43 7.07
C ALA A 149 7.27 16.50 6.88
N TYR A 150 7.02 17.35 7.88
CA TYR A 150 6.06 18.46 7.78
C TYR A 150 6.47 19.56 6.82
N ARG A 151 7.73 19.62 6.39
CA ARG A 151 8.16 20.55 5.35
C ARG A 151 8.04 19.94 3.96
N GLU A 152 8.38 18.67 3.81
CA GLU A 152 8.58 18.03 2.50
C GLU A 152 7.33 17.28 2.00
N LEU A 153 6.50 16.77 2.91
CA LEU A 153 5.37 15.89 2.57
C LEU A 153 4.03 16.61 2.36
N PRO A 154 3.72 17.78 2.96
CA PRO A 154 2.48 18.48 2.64
C PRO A 154 2.50 18.88 1.17
N ASN A 155 1.40 18.57 0.48
CA ASN A 155 1.19 18.89 -0.94
C ASN A 155 1.95 18.00 -1.93
N LEU A 156 2.52 16.88 -1.48
CA LEU A 156 2.88 15.84 -2.43
C LEU A 156 1.61 15.38 -3.16
N GLN A 157 1.72 15.35 -4.48
CA GLN A 157 0.71 14.89 -5.42
C GLN A 157 1.34 13.82 -6.30
N PRO A 158 0.58 12.80 -6.72
CA PRO A 158 1.05 11.86 -7.71
C PRO A 158 1.52 12.56 -8.98
N THR A 159 2.51 11.97 -9.64
CA THR A 159 3.17 12.56 -10.81
C THR A 159 3.45 11.51 -11.87
N TRP A 160 3.26 11.90 -13.13
CA TRP A 160 3.65 11.12 -14.32
C TRP A 160 5.12 11.35 -14.70
N ALA A 161 5.79 12.34 -14.10
CA ALA A 161 7.17 12.68 -14.43
C ALA A 161 8.12 11.68 -13.73
N SER A 162 8.67 10.73 -14.51
CA SER A 162 9.54 9.66 -13.98
C SER A 162 10.68 10.14 -13.08
N PRO A 163 11.41 11.25 -13.38
CA PRO A 163 12.45 11.75 -12.48
C PRO A 163 11.93 12.19 -11.11
N VAL A 164 10.74 12.81 -11.07
CA VAL A 164 10.10 13.28 -9.83
C VAL A 164 9.63 12.09 -9.01
N TRP A 165 8.96 11.12 -9.65
CA TRP A 165 8.55 9.87 -9.02
C TRP A 165 9.72 9.11 -8.39
N ARG A 166 10.85 8.95 -9.10
CA ARG A 166 12.06 8.34 -8.53
C ARG A 166 12.58 9.11 -7.32
N GLY A 167 12.45 10.44 -7.34
CA GLY A 167 12.74 11.30 -6.19
C GLY A 167 11.86 10.96 -4.98
N TYR A 168 10.56 10.76 -5.18
CA TYR A 168 9.63 10.33 -4.13
C TYR A 168 9.99 8.94 -3.59
N CYS A 169 10.28 7.96 -4.44
CA CYS A 169 10.69 6.62 -4.01
C CYS A 169 11.98 6.65 -3.18
N LYS A 170 12.96 7.48 -3.56
CA LYS A 170 14.18 7.66 -2.78
C LYS A 170 13.87 8.30 -1.41
N LEU A 171 13.02 9.33 -1.39
CA LEU A 171 12.59 9.99 -0.16
C LEU A 171 11.89 9.00 0.78
N GLN A 172 11.02 8.14 0.23
CA GLN A 172 10.33 7.07 0.95
C GLN A 172 11.33 6.11 1.60
N GLN A 173 12.30 5.60 0.84
CA GLN A 173 13.35 4.72 1.38
C GLN A 173 14.17 5.36 2.51
N GLU A 174 14.48 6.66 2.39
CA GLU A 174 15.16 7.41 3.45
C GLU A 174 14.32 7.48 4.73
N TYR A 175 13.03 7.80 4.61
CA TYR A 175 12.11 7.86 5.75
C TYR A 175 11.88 6.48 6.37
N ASP A 176 11.68 5.42 5.58
CA ASP A 176 11.50 4.06 6.08
C ASP A 176 12.70 3.59 6.90
N ALA A 177 13.91 3.83 6.39
CA ALA A 177 15.14 3.47 7.10
C ALA A 177 15.28 4.24 8.42
N ALA A 178 14.89 5.52 8.45
CA ALA A 178 14.92 6.34 9.66
C ALA A 178 13.83 5.92 10.66
N TYR A 179 12.61 5.66 10.18
CA TYR A 179 11.46 5.21 10.96
C TYR A 179 11.74 3.85 11.62
N GLN A 180 12.30 2.90 10.88
CA GLN A 180 12.67 1.60 11.44
C GLN A 180 13.72 1.73 12.56
N LYS A 181 14.74 2.58 12.37
CA LYS A 181 15.74 2.85 13.42
C LYS A 181 15.10 3.44 14.68
N LEU A 182 14.09 4.31 14.55
CA LEU A 182 13.35 4.86 15.68
C LEU A 182 12.51 3.78 16.38
N CYS A 183 11.86 2.90 15.62
CA CYS A 183 11.13 1.74 16.18
C CYS A 183 12.06 0.85 17.01
N ASP A 184 13.21 0.46 16.46
CA ASP A 184 14.19 -0.40 17.13
C ASP A 184 14.72 0.22 18.44
N ARG A 185 14.89 1.55 18.47
CA ARG A 185 15.33 2.27 19.68
C ARG A 185 14.22 2.40 20.70
N LEU A 186 13.00 2.65 20.24
CA LEU A 186 11.86 2.64 21.12
C LEU A 186 11.75 1.29 21.79
N ASP A 187 11.78 0.19 21.03
CA ASP A 187 11.74 -1.19 21.54
C ASP A 187 12.77 -1.47 22.63
N GLN A 188 13.95 -0.84 22.54
CA GLN A 188 14.97 -0.90 23.60
C GLN A 188 14.60 -0.11 24.85
N LEU A 189 13.86 0.99 24.72
CA LEU A 189 13.49 1.89 25.83
C LEU A 189 12.24 1.44 26.61
N SER A 190 11.19 0.89 25.96
CA SER A 190 9.92 0.60 26.68
C SER A 190 10.01 -0.30 27.89
N PRO A 191 10.90 -1.30 27.97
CA PRO A 191 10.94 -2.14 29.17
C PRO A 191 11.39 -1.38 30.41
N TYR A 192 12.03 -0.22 30.23
CA TYR A 192 12.70 0.52 31.29
C TYR A 192 12.06 1.86 31.62
N MET A 193 11.26 2.44 30.70
CA MET A 193 10.63 3.75 30.90
C MET A 193 9.38 3.92 30.03
N ASP A 194 8.55 4.89 30.39
CA ASP A 194 7.38 5.28 29.59
C ASP A 194 7.81 5.93 28.27
N THR A 195 7.36 5.36 27.15
CA THR A 195 7.61 5.87 25.80
C THR A 195 6.34 6.40 25.12
N GLN A 196 5.22 6.52 25.83
CA GLN A 196 3.91 6.81 25.23
C GLN A 196 3.92 8.08 24.37
N ARG A 197 4.59 9.15 24.81
CA ARG A 197 4.72 10.39 24.03
C ARG A 197 5.45 10.17 22.70
N LEU A 198 6.56 9.44 22.73
CA LEU A 198 7.33 9.12 21.53
C LEU A 198 6.53 8.20 20.60
N ASP A 199 5.79 7.23 21.14
CA ASP A 199 4.91 6.36 20.36
C ASP A 199 3.80 7.17 19.65
N GLN A 200 3.20 8.16 20.32
CA GLN A 200 2.19 9.05 19.70
C GLN A 200 2.79 9.92 18.59
N GLN A 201 3.99 10.46 18.78
CA GLN A 201 4.70 11.23 17.75
C GLN A 201 5.08 10.35 16.56
N LEU A 202 5.57 9.14 16.82
CA LEU A 202 5.91 8.16 15.79
C LEU A 202 4.68 7.77 14.96
N GLN A 203 3.50 7.63 15.59
CA GLN A 203 2.25 7.37 14.87
C GLN A 203 1.86 8.53 13.93
N LYS A 204 2.09 9.79 14.33
CA LYS A 204 1.85 10.95 13.44
C LYS A 204 2.79 10.93 12.24
N LEU A 205 4.05 10.58 12.46
CA LEU A 205 5.01 10.40 11.39
C LEU A 205 4.55 9.28 10.44
N GLU A 206 4.15 8.12 10.97
CA GLU A 206 3.64 6.99 10.18
C GLU A 206 2.49 7.39 9.26
N ILE A 207 1.52 8.19 9.74
CA ILE A 207 0.42 8.69 8.89
C ILE A 207 0.97 9.50 7.70
N SER A 208 2.01 10.29 7.93
CA SER A 208 2.64 11.11 6.88
C SER A 208 3.42 10.26 5.89
N LEU A 209 4.07 9.18 6.37
CA LEU A 209 4.77 8.23 5.52
C LEU A 209 3.81 7.38 4.68
N ASN A 210 2.67 6.95 5.25
CA ASN A 210 1.63 6.26 4.49
C ASN A 210 1.12 7.11 3.32
N ARG A 211 1.00 8.43 3.51
CA ARG A 211 0.65 9.34 2.40
C ARG A 211 1.73 9.36 1.32
N LEU A 212 3.01 9.39 1.70
CA LEU A 212 4.12 9.33 0.75
C LEU A 212 4.11 8.00 -0.03
N ASP A 213 3.86 6.89 0.66
CA ASP A 213 3.67 5.57 0.08
C ASP A 213 2.57 5.57 -0.99
N ASP A 214 1.41 6.14 -0.66
CA ASP A 214 0.28 6.26 -1.59
C ASP A 214 0.69 7.13 -2.78
N VAL A 215 1.37 8.27 -2.57
CA VAL A 215 1.85 9.12 -3.66
C VAL A 215 2.81 8.38 -4.59
N CYS A 216 3.75 7.58 -4.05
CA CYS A 216 4.69 6.79 -4.83
C CYS A 216 3.96 5.75 -5.70
N GLU A 217 3.00 5.04 -5.13
CA GLU A 217 2.22 3.99 -5.81
C GLU A 217 1.39 4.57 -6.96
N HIS A 218 0.68 5.67 -6.72
CA HIS A 218 -0.13 6.31 -7.76
C HIS A 218 0.74 6.97 -8.83
N SER A 219 1.88 7.54 -8.46
CA SER A 219 2.85 8.06 -9.42
C SER A 219 3.39 6.95 -10.33
N GLU A 220 3.62 5.75 -9.78
CA GLU A 220 4.04 4.59 -10.57
C GLU A 220 2.97 4.21 -11.61
N THR A 221 1.70 4.15 -11.20
CA THR A 221 0.59 3.89 -12.13
C THR A 221 0.50 4.95 -13.23
N MET A 222 0.61 6.24 -12.88
CA MET A 222 0.62 7.32 -13.88
C MET A 222 1.81 7.26 -14.84
N VAL A 223 3.01 6.94 -14.33
CA VAL A 223 4.22 6.77 -15.17
C VAL A 223 4.03 5.61 -16.15
N LYS A 224 3.53 4.45 -15.68
CA LYS A 224 3.27 3.28 -16.52
C LYS A 224 2.21 3.56 -17.58
N LEU A 225 1.10 4.20 -17.20
CA LEU A 225 0.03 4.58 -18.12
C LEU A 225 0.56 5.54 -19.20
N ARG A 226 1.32 6.56 -18.80
CA ARG A 226 1.96 7.47 -19.75
C ARG A 226 2.85 6.74 -20.75
N GLN A 227 3.70 5.82 -20.27
CA GLN A 227 4.57 5.03 -21.14
C GLN A 227 3.78 4.16 -22.12
N ARG A 228 2.65 3.59 -21.69
CA ARG A 228 1.76 2.82 -22.56
C ARG A 228 1.11 3.70 -23.63
N ILE A 229 0.61 4.89 -23.26
CA ILE A 229 0.07 5.86 -24.21
C ILE A 229 1.12 6.26 -25.25
N GLU A 230 2.33 6.62 -24.81
CA GLU A 230 3.44 7.01 -25.69
C GLU A 230 3.85 5.86 -26.64
N ALA A 231 3.91 4.62 -26.14
CA ALA A 231 4.24 3.46 -26.96
C ALA A 231 3.13 3.13 -27.97
N ALA A 232 1.86 3.20 -27.57
CA ALA A 232 0.72 2.99 -28.45
C ALA A 232 0.67 4.06 -29.56
N GLN A 233 0.96 5.32 -29.23
CA GLN A 233 1.02 6.42 -30.19
C GLN A 233 2.11 6.17 -31.23
N GLN A 234 3.33 5.82 -30.81
CA GLN A 234 4.43 5.51 -31.72
C GLN A 234 4.11 4.30 -32.62
N ALA A 235 3.45 3.28 -32.08
CA ALA A 235 3.03 2.11 -32.85
C ALA A 235 1.99 2.49 -33.92
N LEU A 236 0.99 3.31 -33.58
CA LEU A 236 -0.01 3.80 -34.53
C LEU A 236 0.60 4.71 -35.61
N GLU A 237 1.49 5.63 -35.25
CA GLU A 237 2.21 6.47 -36.22
C GLU A 237 3.05 5.63 -37.20
N HIS A 238 3.69 4.56 -36.70
CA HIS A 238 4.42 3.62 -37.54
C HIS A 238 3.48 2.85 -38.48
N LYS A 239 2.37 2.30 -37.97
CA LYS A 239 1.33 1.64 -38.78
C LYS A 239 0.76 2.58 -39.85
N LEU A 240 0.49 3.83 -39.51
CA LEU A 240 0.03 4.85 -40.46
C LEU A 240 1.06 5.12 -41.56
N THR A 241 2.35 5.15 -41.21
CA THR A 241 3.43 5.30 -42.19
C THR A 241 3.48 4.13 -43.16
N LEU A 242 3.36 2.90 -42.64
CA LEU A 242 3.32 1.67 -43.44
C LEU A 242 2.05 1.56 -44.31
N ALA A 243 0.91 2.03 -43.80
CA ALA A 243 -0.34 2.07 -44.56
C ALA A 243 -0.26 3.06 -45.73
N ARG A 244 0.30 4.26 -45.49
CA ARG A 244 0.54 5.28 -46.52
C ARG A 244 1.53 4.85 -47.59
N SER A 245 2.50 4.01 -47.25
CA SER A 245 3.44 3.43 -48.22
C SER A 245 2.90 2.18 -48.92
N ALA A 246 1.63 1.80 -48.69
CA ALA A 246 1.00 0.58 -49.21
C ALA A 246 1.78 -0.71 -48.84
N GLN A 247 2.48 -0.70 -47.71
CA GLN A 247 3.23 -1.85 -47.18
C GLN A 247 2.40 -2.74 -46.24
N LEU A 248 1.22 -2.27 -45.82
CA LEU A 248 0.23 -3.06 -45.08
C LEU A 248 -0.87 -3.55 -46.02
N SER A 249 -1.24 -4.82 -45.89
CA SER A 249 -2.45 -5.35 -46.54
C SER A 249 -3.71 -4.80 -45.87
N ALA A 250 -4.82 -4.73 -46.61
CA ALA A 250 -6.11 -4.26 -46.08
C ALA A 250 -6.59 -5.10 -44.89
N GLU A 251 -6.41 -6.43 -44.94
CA GLU A 251 -6.75 -7.33 -43.84
C GLU A 251 -5.91 -7.07 -42.59
N ALA A 252 -4.59 -6.88 -42.75
CA ALA A 252 -3.70 -6.57 -41.64
C ALA A 252 -4.01 -5.20 -41.02
N LEU A 253 -4.41 -4.22 -41.85
CA LEU A 253 -4.84 -2.91 -41.40
C LEU A 253 -6.16 -2.98 -40.60
N GLN A 254 -7.14 -3.77 -41.06
CA GLN A 254 -8.40 -3.98 -40.35
C GLN A 254 -8.19 -4.65 -38.98
N GLN A 255 -7.34 -5.67 -38.92
CA GLN A 255 -7.01 -6.33 -37.65
C GLN A 255 -6.32 -5.35 -36.71
N ALA A 256 -5.33 -4.61 -37.20
CA ALA A 256 -4.62 -3.61 -36.41
C ALA A 256 -5.58 -2.56 -35.83
N LEU A 257 -6.53 -2.06 -36.61
CA LEU A 257 -7.55 -1.10 -36.15
C LEU A 257 -8.48 -1.67 -35.08
N THR A 258 -8.78 -2.98 -35.14
CA THR A 258 -9.60 -3.64 -34.11
C THR A 258 -8.82 -3.76 -32.80
N ASP A 259 -7.55 -4.16 -32.88
CA ASP A 259 -6.69 -4.29 -31.71
C ASP A 259 -6.39 -2.92 -31.07
N ASP A 260 -6.13 -1.91 -31.89
CA ASP A 260 -5.84 -0.55 -31.42
C ASP A 260 -7.09 0.14 -30.84
N ALA A 261 -8.30 -0.18 -31.33
CA ALA A 261 -9.56 0.30 -30.73
C ALA A 261 -9.72 -0.23 -29.30
N ASN A 262 -9.57 -1.54 -29.11
CA ASN A 262 -9.66 -2.17 -27.79
C ASN A 262 -8.62 -1.55 -26.83
N LEU A 263 -7.40 -1.29 -27.31
CA LEU A 263 -6.37 -0.63 -26.51
C LEU A 263 -6.75 0.82 -26.13
N CYS A 264 -7.37 1.58 -27.04
CA CYS A 264 -7.85 2.93 -26.73
C CYS A 264 -8.94 2.93 -25.66
N ASP A 265 -9.84 1.96 -25.68
CA ASP A 265 -10.88 1.77 -24.66
C ASP A 265 -10.26 1.38 -23.31
N GLU A 266 -9.33 0.41 -23.29
CA GLU A 266 -8.61 0.02 -22.07
C GLU A 266 -7.87 1.20 -21.43
N LEU A 267 -7.21 2.03 -22.24
CA LEU A 267 -6.50 3.22 -21.76
C LEU A 267 -7.45 4.31 -21.26
N ALA A 268 -8.64 4.45 -21.85
CA ALA A 268 -9.69 5.34 -21.36
C ALA A 268 -10.20 4.90 -19.98
N ASP A 269 -10.52 3.60 -19.84
CA ASP A 269 -10.98 3.01 -18.58
C ASP A 269 -9.95 3.22 -17.45
N GLU A 270 -8.65 3.09 -17.76
CA GLU A 270 -7.58 3.35 -16.79
C GLU A 270 -7.46 4.84 -16.40
N LEU A 271 -7.67 5.75 -17.34
CA LEU A 271 -7.72 7.20 -17.06
C LEU A 271 -8.92 7.54 -16.17
N ASP A 272 -10.10 7.01 -16.49
CA ASP A 272 -11.33 7.22 -15.72
C ASP A 272 -11.20 6.63 -14.31
N MET A 273 -10.57 5.47 -14.16
CA MET A 273 -10.30 4.87 -12.85
C MET A 273 -9.36 5.73 -12.00
N LEU A 274 -8.32 6.31 -12.61
CA LEU A 274 -7.39 7.22 -11.93
C LEU A 274 -8.08 8.53 -11.52
N GLU A 275 -8.89 9.11 -12.41
CA GLU A 275 -9.66 10.31 -12.12
C GLU A 275 -10.70 10.05 -11.02
N GLY A 276 -11.42 8.92 -11.10
CA GLY A 276 -12.39 8.48 -10.09
C GLY A 276 -11.77 8.23 -8.71
N SER A 277 -10.45 7.98 -8.66
CA SER A 277 -9.68 7.89 -7.41
C SER A 277 -9.27 9.26 -6.84
N GLY A 278 -9.65 10.36 -7.50
CA GLY A 278 -9.41 11.74 -7.07
C GLY A 278 -8.09 12.34 -7.54
N PHE A 279 -7.39 11.69 -8.49
CA PHE A 279 -6.11 12.17 -8.99
C PHE A 279 -6.27 13.08 -10.21
N ASN A 280 -5.35 14.05 -10.32
CA ASN A 280 -5.32 14.94 -11.46
C ASN A 280 -4.68 14.23 -12.66
N VAL A 281 -5.52 13.76 -13.58
CA VAL A 281 -5.10 13.13 -14.85
C VAL A 281 -4.91 14.14 -15.99
N ALA A 282 -5.16 15.44 -15.78
CA ALA A 282 -5.17 16.44 -16.84
C ALA A 282 -3.87 16.53 -17.65
N ALA A 283 -2.73 16.13 -17.06
CA ALA A 283 -1.46 16.11 -17.75
C ALA A 283 -1.22 14.87 -18.63
N LEU A 284 -2.03 13.81 -18.48
CA LEU A 284 -2.02 12.62 -19.34
C LEU A 284 -2.96 12.76 -20.53
N ILE A 285 -4.04 13.54 -20.39
CA ILE A 285 -5.08 13.74 -21.40
C ILE A 285 -4.51 14.14 -22.78
N PRO A 286 -3.60 15.12 -22.91
CA PRO A 286 -3.08 15.51 -24.23
C PRO A 286 -2.36 14.38 -24.97
N GLY A 287 -1.69 13.48 -24.25
CA GLY A 287 -1.04 12.31 -24.85
C GLY A 287 -2.06 11.30 -25.35
N TYR A 288 -3.14 11.07 -24.59
CA TYR A 288 -4.22 10.20 -25.00
C TYR A 288 -5.03 10.78 -26.18
N GLU A 289 -5.30 12.08 -26.19
CA GLU A 289 -5.96 12.73 -27.33
C GLU A 289 -5.12 12.63 -28.62
N ALA A 290 -3.79 12.76 -28.51
CA ALA A 290 -2.89 12.55 -29.64
C ALA A 290 -2.95 11.10 -30.17
N LEU A 291 -3.02 10.11 -29.27
CA LEU A 291 -3.22 8.70 -29.61
C LEU A 291 -4.53 8.49 -30.39
N VAL A 292 -5.65 9.00 -29.86
CA VAL A 292 -6.97 8.89 -30.52
C VAL A 292 -6.96 9.58 -31.88
N SER A 293 -6.32 10.74 -32.00
CA SER A 293 -6.18 11.41 -33.30
C SER A 293 -5.37 10.59 -34.31
N ALA A 294 -4.30 9.92 -33.87
CA ALA A 294 -3.51 9.04 -34.72
C ALA A 294 -4.31 7.81 -35.17
N TYR A 295 -5.12 7.25 -34.28
CA TYR A 295 -6.04 6.15 -34.58
C TYR A 295 -7.07 6.57 -35.65
N GLN A 296 -7.74 7.71 -35.47
CA GLN A 296 -8.72 8.23 -36.43
C GLN A 296 -8.10 8.50 -37.81
N ALA A 297 -6.85 8.98 -37.85
CA ALA A 297 -6.14 9.17 -39.12
C ALA A 297 -5.87 7.84 -39.85
N LEU A 298 -5.63 6.76 -39.11
CA LEU A 298 -5.44 5.42 -39.66
C LEU A 298 -6.76 4.85 -40.20
N GLU A 299 -7.85 5.02 -39.47
CA GLU A 299 -9.20 4.60 -39.87
C GLU A 299 -9.66 5.33 -41.16
N GLN A 300 -9.47 6.64 -41.23
CA GLN A 300 -9.78 7.44 -42.42
C GLN A 300 -8.97 6.98 -43.65
N HIS A 301 -7.71 6.60 -43.47
CA HIS A 301 -6.89 6.07 -44.55
C HIS A 301 -7.43 4.74 -45.08
N GLN A 302 -7.93 3.87 -44.19
CA GLN A 302 -8.56 2.62 -44.60
C GLN A 302 -9.84 2.87 -45.40
N GLY A 303 -10.70 3.77 -44.92
CA GLY A 303 -11.96 4.12 -45.58
C GLY A 303 -11.78 4.77 -46.96
N GLY A 304 -10.62 5.37 -47.23
CA GLY A 304 -10.27 5.90 -48.55
C GLY A 304 -9.68 4.88 -49.54
N ILE A 305 -9.29 3.69 -49.07
CA ILE A 305 -8.78 2.59 -49.92
C ILE A 305 -9.92 1.66 -50.39
N ALA A 306 -11.00 1.54 -49.61
CA ALA A 306 -12.16 0.71 -49.91
C ALA A 306 -13.08 1.33 -50.98
#